data_AF-A0AA96ZWH3-F1
#
_entry.id   AF-A0AA96ZWH3-F1
#
_cell.length_a   1.000
_cell.length_b   1.000
_cell.length_c   1.000
_cell.angle_alpha   90.00
_cell.angle_beta   90.00
_cell.angle_gamma   90.00
#
_symmetry.space_group_name_H-M   'P 1'
#
loop_
_entity.id
_entity.type
_entity.pdbx_description
1 polymer ?
#
loop_
_entity_poly.entity_id
_entity_poly.type
_entity_poly.pdbx_seq_one_letter_code
_entity_poly.pdbx_strand_id
1 'polypeptide(L)'
;MKKISAIMLVCVLILSILAVPAGAVVDYRYGMHNTTINVTFTNDYNSTWKSEIMSAASTWQSASSSYSRKLQFVNKTGYNDTDGISFNKQSFSNNTIASATRYVGTRNGREYILYGRIQFNTNHNFTSNISQATSPNSTSWGVYDIQSIALHELGHPLGLGDNDNSSTVMYQHGQARRTLSTTDTNDLKSIYNVIIANSFSPQNAIDDYDDIEISTSITYVSLSEDLMVNASDLVVRGKVKEVLPGQWNTQDGESPSIKEMSKYDIFHDVIIEVDDVYKGNFSGKEIRVRRIGGIVDNVKQTLDTRDYIVGDEVILYLIEGSDVSSSNDKSVCYSELNNDGQLFIVNDTLAITSTGKTVDIEEQVMSKIS
;
A
#
# COMPACT_ATOMS: atom_id res chain seq x y z
N MET A 1 40.60 9.19 40.32
CA MET A 1 39.18 8.92 40.64
C MET A 1 38.34 10.18 40.39
N LYS A 2 38.03 10.47 39.13
CA LYS A 2 37.02 11.46 38.68
C LYS A 2 36.59 11.04 37.27
N LYS A 3 35.29 11.17 36.97
CA LYS A 3 34.59 10.95 35.67
C LYS A 3 33.94 9.56 35.44
N ILE A 4 32.97 9.16 36.27
CA ILE A 4 31.98 8.10 35.89
C ILE A 4 30.54 8.48 36.34
N SER A 5 30.08 9.72 36.18
CA SER A 5 28.69 10.06 36.59
C SER A 5 27.96 11.06 35.71
N ALA A 6 28.28 11.15 34.42
CA ALA A 6 27.58 12.05 33.50
C ALA A 6 27.06 11.40 32.20
N ILE A 7 27.28 10.09 31.98
CA ILE A 7 26.86 9.40 30.75
C ILE A 7 25.60 8.52 30.97
N MET A 8 25.26 8.17 32.22
CA MET A 8 24.06 7.36 32.51
C MET A 8 22.73 8.14 32.55
N LEU A 9 22.73 9.47 32.40
CA LEU A 9 21.49 10.27 32.44
C LEU A 9 21.02 10.75 31.06
N VAL A 10 21.77 10.48 29.98
CA VAL A 10 21.39 10.86 28.60
C VAL A 10 20.81 9.67 27.82
N CYS A 11 21.11 8.43 28.22
CA CYS A 11 20.56 7.22 27.60
C CYS A 11 19.17 6.80 28.12
N VAL A 12 18.64 7.44 29.18
CA VAL A 12 17.29 7.18 29.71
C VAL A 12 16.26 8.20 29.21
N LEU A 13 16.67 9.21 28.43
CA LEU A 13 15.79 10.26 27.89
C LEU A 13 15.62 10.22 26.36
N ILE A 14 16.20 9.23 25.68
CA ILE A 14 16.04 9.00 24.22
C ILE A 14 15.22 7.71 23.94
N LEU A 15 14.72 7.05 24.98
CA LEU A 15 13.98 5.78 24.89
C LEU A 15 12.48 5.92 25.27
N SER A 16 11.83 7.00 24.85
CA SER A 16 10.37 7.14 25.01
C SER A 16 9.68 8.01 23.95
N ILE A 17 10.19 8.04 22.72
CA ILE A 17 9.39 8.46 21.55
C ILE A 17 9.59 7.45 20.42
N LEU A 18 9.34 6.17 20.72
CA LEU A 18 8.64 5.37 19.73
C LEU A 18 7.19 5.81 19.85
N ALA A 19 6.82 6.81 19.06
CA ALA A 19 5.42 6.99 18.73
C ALA A 19 5.00 5.69 18.04
N VAL A 20 4.40 4.79 18.81
CA VAL A 20 3.49 3.81 18.26
C VAL A 20 2.55 4.62 17.38
N PRO A 21 2.35 4.29 16.08
CA PRO A 21 1.27 4.90 15.33
C PRO A 21 -0.01 4.60 16.10
N ALA A 22 -0.50 5.62 16.79
CA ALA A 22 -1.75 5.59 17.52
C ALA A 22 -2.87 5.60 16.48
N GLY A 23 -3.83 4.69 16.68
CA GLY A 23 -4.99 4.52 15.84
C GLY A 23 -4.72 3.50 14.74
N ALA A 24 -5.17 2.25 14.97
CA ALA A 24 -5.44 1.35 13.87
C ALA A 24 -6.53 2.00 13.01
N VAL A 25 -6.14 2.63 11.90
CA VAL A 25 -7.06 3.04 10.84
C VAL A 25 -7.69 1.76 10.32
N VAL A 26 -9.02 1.70 10.29
CA VAL A 26 -9.69 0.68 9.46
C VAL A 26 -9.56 1.15 8.02
N ASP A 27 -8.42 0.82 7.42
CA ASP A 27 -8.10 1.12 6.02
C ASP A 27 -8.87 0.12 5.14
N TYR A 28 -9.97 0.57 4.55
CA TYR A 28 -10.67 -0.21 3.54
C TYR A 28 -9.83 -0.08 2.27
N ARG A 29 -9.10 -1.13 1.92
CA ARG A 29 -8.15 -1.19 0.78
C ARG A 29 -8.77 -0.96 -0.61
N TYR A 30 -9.94 -0.32 -0.71
CA TYR A 30 -10.67 -0.04 -1.94
C TYR A 30 -11.41 1.31 -1.89
N GLY A 31 -11.20 2.13 -2.92
CA GLY A 31 -11.89 3.41 -3.10
C GLY A 31 -13.11 3.33 -4.03
N MET A 32 -13.64 4.48 -4.41
CA MET A 32 -14.73 4.56 -5.40
C MET A 32 -14.36 3.89 -6.72
N HIS A 33 -15.33 3.19 -7.31
CA HIS A 33 -15.22 2.52 -8.61
C HIS A 33 -14.92 3.54 -9.73
N ASN A 34 -15.71 4.61 -9.80
CA ASN A 34 -15.50 5.74 -10.71
C ASN A 34 -14.76 6.88 -10.01
N THR A 35 -13.84 7.54 -10.73
CA THR A 35 -13.11 8.70 -10.21
C THR A 35 -13.73 10.02 -10.66
N THR A 36 -14.55 10.01 -11.71
CA THR A 36 -15.54 11.06 -11.95
C THR A 36 -16.76 10.76 -11.09
N ILE A 37 -16.98 11.59 -10.07
CA ILE A 37 -17.97 11.39 -9.02
C ILE A 37 -19.05 12.45 -9.18
N ASN A 38 -20.24 12.03 -9.54
CA ASN A 38 -21.41 12.90 -9.51
C ASN A 38 -21.76 13.20 -8.06
N VAL A 39 -21.97 14.48 -7.75
CA VAL A 39 -22.46 14.95 -6.46
C VAL A 39 -23.89 15.44 -6.66
N THR A 40 -24.83 14.78 -6.00
CA THR A 40 -26.26 15.11 -6.10
C THR A 40 -26.82 15.54 -4.75
N PHE A 41 -27.88 16.33 -4.77
CA PHE A 41 -28.49 16.91 -3.57
C PHE A 41 -30.01 16.76 -3.61
N THR A 42 -30.64 16.52 -2.47
CA THR A 42 -32.09 16.71 -2.33
C THR A 42 -32.48 18.17 -2.54
N ASN A 43 -33.74 18.41 -2.92
CA ASN A 43 -34.21 19.73 -3.34
C ASN A 43 -34.17 20.80 -2.23
N ASP A 44 -34.06 20.40 -0.96
CA ASP A 44 -34.00 21.27 0.21
C ASP A 44 -32.59 21.85 0.49
N TYR A 45 -31.60 21.54 -0.35
CA TYR A 45 -30.28 22.17 -0.31
C TYR A 45 -30.25 23.46 -1.12
N ASN A 46 -30.00 24.58 -0.42
CA ASN A 46 -29.82 25.90 -1.04
C ASN A 46 -28.42 26.05 -1.68
N SER A 47 -28.19 27.17 -2.38
CA SER A 47 -26.94 27.45 -3.08
C SER A 47 -25.73 27.52 -2.15
N THR A 48 -25.87 28.09 -0.94
CA THR A 48 -24.80 28.18 0.05
C THR A 48 -24.31 26.80 0.46
N TRP A 49 -25.23 25.91 0.86
CA TRP A 49 -24.88 24.54 1.24
C TRP A 49 -24.20 23.77 0.10
N LYS A 50 -24.76 23.87 -1.12
CA LYS A 50 -24.18 23.24 -2.31
C LYS A 50 -22.77 23.76 -2.57
N SER A 51 -22.55 25.07 -2.42
CA SER A 51 -21.23 25.69 -2.59
C SER A 51 -20.22 25.16 -1.57
N GLU A 52 -20.55 25.18 -0.27
CA GLU A 52 -19.63 24.71 0.78
C GLU A 52 -19.28 23.22 0.63
N ILE A 53 -20.26 22.39 0.26
CA ILE A 53 -20.02 20.95 0.00
C ILE A 53 -19.14 20.75 -1.24
N MET A 54 -19.38 21.50 -2.32
CA MET A 54 -18.52 21.41 -3.49
C MET A 54 -17.12 21.98 -3.22
N SER A 55 -16.96 22.94 -2.31
CA SER A 55 -15.65 23.38 -1.85
C SER A 55 -14.92 22.27 -1.07
N ALA A 56 -15.61 21.51 -0.23
CA ALA A 56 -15.04 20.32 0.41
C ALA A 56 -14.61 19.25 -0.61
N ALA A 57 -15.45 18.96 -1.61
CA ALA A 57 -15.13 18.05 -2.70
C ALA A 57 -13.91 18.53 -3.52
N SER A 58 -13.82 19.84 -3.77
CA SER A 58 -12.67 20.45 -4.45
C SER A 58 -11.35 20.28 -3.68
N THR A 59 -11.40 20.27 -2.34
CA THR A 59 -10.21 19.99 -1.51
C THR A 59 -9.68 18.58 -1.76
N TRP A 60 -10.56 17.57 -1.75
CA TRP A 60 -10.19 16.18 -2.08
C TRP A 60 -9.70 16.02 -3.52
N GLN A 61 -10.39 16.66 -4.48
CA GLN A 61 -9.97 16.70 -5.88
C GLN A 61 -8.55 17.24 -6.04
N SER A 62 -8.25 18.37 -5.39
CA SER A 62 -6.94 19.01 -5.46
C SER A 62 -5.83 18.11 -4.89
N ALA A 63 -6.09 17.42 -3.77
CA ALA A 63 -5.16 16.47 -3.17
C ALA A 63 -4.81 15.32 -4.12
N SER A 64 -5.78 14.86 -4.92
CA SER A 64 -5.60 13.77 -5.88
C SER A 64 -5.04 14.18 -7.25
N SER A 65 -4.77 15.48 -7.47
CA SER A 65 -4.48 16.03 -8.80
C SER A 65 -3.26 15.43 -9.50
N SER A 66 -2.28 14.94 -8.73
CA SER A 66 -1.08 14.26 -9.22
C SER A 66 -1.20 12.73 -9.20
N TYR A 67 -2.31 12.18 -8.70
CA TYR A 67 -2.44 10.74 -8.53
C TYR A 67 -2.77 10.04 -9.84
N SER A 68 -2.48 8.74 -9.93
CA SER A 68 -2.85 7.91 -11.07
C SER A 68 -4.37 7.90 -11.31
N ARG A 69 -5.18 7.82 -10.24
CA ARG A 69 -6.65 7.86 -10.28
C ARG A 69 -7.18 9.19 -9.74
N LYS A 70 -7.05 10.24 -10.54
CA LYS A 70 -7.49 11.60 -10.19
C LYS A 70 -8.99 11.67 -9.96
N LEU A 71 -9.39 12.22 -8.81
CA LEU A 71 -10.78 12.47 -8.49
C LEU A 71 -11.29 13.70 -9.25
N GLN A 72 -12.52 13.64 -9.74
CA GLN A 72 -13.22 14.74 -10.39
C GLN A 72 -14.65 14.78 -9.88
N PHE A 73 -15.01 15.79 -9.10
CA PHE A 73 -16.37 15.93 -8.59
C PHE A 73 -17.21 16.82 -9.50
N VAL A 74 -18.39 16.34 -9.86
CA VAL A 74 -19.31 17.03 -10.77
C VAL A 74 -20.61 17.31 -10.03
N ASN A 75 -20.94 18.58 -9.83
CA ASN A 75 -22.25 18.96 -9.29
C ASN A 75 -23.34 18.64 -10.33
N LYS A 76 -24.20 17.67 -10.03
CA LYS A 76 -25.29 17.23 -10.91
C LYS A 76 -26.62 17.74 -10.41
N THR A 77 -27.43 18.21 -11.36
CA THR A 77 -28.82 18.58 -11.11
C THR A 77 -29.68 17.34 -10.92
N GLY A 78 -30.58 17.38 -9.95
CA GLY A 78 -31.46 16.26 -9.61
C GLY A 78 -30.80 15.32 -8.59
N TYR A 79 -31.60 14.82 -7.67
CA TYR A 79 -31.15 13.86 -6.67
C TYR A 79 -31.08 12.44 -7.27
N ASN A 80 -29.97 11.74 -7.05
CA ASN A 80 -29.83 10.33 -7.36
C ASN A 80 -28.94 9.69 -6.30
N ASP A 81 -29.48 8.72 -5.56
CA ASP A 81 -28.81 8.10 -4.42
C ASP A 81 -27.88 6.93 -4.79
N THR A 82 -27.75 6.62 -6.08
CA THR A 82 -26.92 5.53 -6.61
C THR A 82 -25.88 6.00 -7.64
N ASP A 83 -25.86 7.28 -7.99
CA ASP A 83 -24.96 7.87 -8.99
C ASP A 83 -23.91 8.77 -8.31
N GLY A 84 -22.82 8.16 -7.85
CA GLY A 84 -21.71 8.85 -7.19
C GLY A 84 -21.93 9.05 -5.69
N ILE A 85 -22.04 10.30 -5.25
CA ILE A 85 -22.25 10.66 -3.84
C ILE A 85 -23.50 11.55 -3.74
N SER A 86 -24.44 11.13 -2.91
CA SER A 86 -25.68 11.85 -2.68
C SER A 86 -25.71 12.52 -1.31
N PHE A 87 -26.24 13.73 -1.25
CA PHE A 87 -26.43 14.50 -0.04
C PHE A 87 -27.92 14.68 0.26
N ASN A 88 -28.33 14.34 1.48
CA ASN A 88 -29.66 14.63 1.99
C ASN A 88 -29.61 15.06 3.46
N LYS A 89 -30.73 15.57 3.99
CA LYS A 89 -30.89 15.83 5.42
C LYS A 89 -31.77 14.76 6.06
N GLN A 90 -31.48 14.43 7.31
CA GLN A 90 -32.28 13.49 8.11
C GLN A 90 -32.24 13.89 9.58
N SER A 91 -33.30 13.63 10.34
CA SER A 91 -33.26 13.78 11.80
C SER A 91 -32.70 12.51 12.44
N PHE A 92 -31.71 12.65 13.31
CA PHE A 92 -31.18 11.55 14.13
C PHE A 92 -31.38 11.86 15.61
N SER A 93 -31.81 10.87 16.40
CA SER A 93 -32.14 11.01 17.83
C SER A 93 -30.93 11.00 18.77
N ASN A 94 -29.73 10.72 18.25
CA ASN A 94 -28.46 10.70 18.98
C ASN A 94 -27.63 11.97 18.67
N ASN A 95 -26.46 12.11 19.30
CA ASN A 95 -25.55 13.24 19.11
C ASN A 95 -24.78 13.20 17.76
N THR A 96 -25.29 12.48 16.76
CA THR A 96 -24.66 12.35 15.43
C THR A 96 -24.84 13.65 14.65
N ILE A 97 -23.72 14.28 14.23
CA ILE A 97 -23.75 15.55 13.49
C ILE A 97 -24.12 15.30 12.02
N ALA A 98 -23.48 14.31 11.42
CA ALA A 98 -23.76 13.80 10.09
C ALA A 98 -23.39 12.31 10.03
N SER A 99 -23.78 11.65 8.95
CA SER A 99 -23.44 10.25 8.70
C SER A 99 -23.15 10.04 7.22
N ALA A 100 -22.04 9.36 6.94
CA ALA A 100 -21.76 8.79 5.63
C ALA A 100 -22.00 7.29 5.63
N THR A 101 -22.73 6.82 4.62
CA THR A 101 -22.89 5.41 4.29
C THR A 101 -22.26 5.15 2.92
N ARG A 102 -21.46 4.10 2.82
CA ARG A 102 -20.90 3.64 1.54
C ARG A 102 -21.54 2.32 1.13
N TYR A 103 -21.72 2.13 -0.17
CA TYR A 103 -22.27 0.91 -0.75
C TYR A 103 -21.17 0.23 -1.56
N VAL A 104 -20.85 -1.00 -1.18
CA VAL A 104 -19.74 -1.75 -1.75
C VAL A 104 -20.28 -2.77 -2.74
N GLY A 105 -19.56 -2.96 -3.84
CA GLY A 105 -19.81 -4.01 -4.81
C GLY A 105 -18.53 -4.74 -5.17
N THR A 106 -18.67 -5.96 -5.68
CA THR A 106 -17.55 -6.77 -6.16
C THR A 106 -17.58 -6.85 -7.68
N ARG A 107 -16.45 -6.56 -8.33
CA ARG A 107 -16.26 -6.78 -9.77
C ARG A 107 -14.93 -7.47 -10.00
N ASN A 108 -14.94 -8.59 -10.72
CA ASN A 108 -13.74 -9.40 -11.01
C ASN A 108 -12.95 -9.78 -9.74
N GLY A 109 -13.66 -10.16 -8.66
CA GLY A 109 -13.04 -10.56 -7.40
C GLY A 109 -12.45 -9.42 -6.55
N ARG A 110 -12.62 -8.16 -6.95
CA ARG A 110 -12.19 -6.98 -6.18
C ARG A 110 -13.39 -6.18 -5.69
N GLU A 111 -13.30 -5.69 -4.46
CA GLU A 111 -14.30 -4.81 -3.86
C GLU A 111 -14.06 -3.35 -4.25
N TYR A 112 -15.14 -2.59 -4.42
CA TYR A 112 -15.12 -1.17 -4.73
C TYR A 112 -16.30 -0.47 -4.09
N ILE A 113 -16.16 0.82 -3.80
CA ILE A 113 -17.31 1.65 -3.41
C ILE A 113 -18.05 2.05 -4.69
N LEU A 114 -19.31 1.62 -4.82
CA LEU A 114 -20.17 1.93 -5.96
C LEU A 114 -20.73 3.35 -5.85
N TYR A 115 -21.22 3.71 -4.68
CA TYR A 115 -21.79 5.02 -4.39
C TYR A 115 -21.82 5.29 -2.87
N GLY A 116 -22.00 6.56 -2.52
CA GLY A 116 -22.09 7.05 -1.15
C GLY A 116 -23.35 7.86 -0.87
N ARG A 117 -23.82 7.82 0.37
CA ARG A 117 -24.88 8.70 0.88
C ARG A 117 -24.37 9.43 2.11
N ILE A 118 -24.46 10.75 2.09
CA ILE A 118 -24.08 11.63 3.21
C ILE A 118 -25.32 12.35 3.70
N GLN A 119 -25.52 12.29 5.02
CA GLN A 119 -26.73 12.76 5.68
C GLN A 119 -26.41 13.75 6.79
N PHE A 120 -26.86 15.00 6.64
CA PHE A 120 -26.70 16.00 7.69
C PHE A 120 -27.87 15.94 8.68
N ASN A 121 -27.57 15.96 9.98
CA ASN A 121 -28.60 15.88 11.01
C ASN A 121 -29.40 17.18 11.12
N THR A 122 -30.71 17.14 10.90
CA THR A 122 -31.58 18.34 11.02
C THR A 122 -31.73 18.85 12.45
N ASN A 123 -31.29 18.10 13.46
CA ASN A 123 -31.34 18.51 14.87
C ASN A 123 -30.15 19.40 15.28
N HIS A 124 -29.19 19.62 14.38
CA HIS A 124 -28.04 20.49 14.60
C HIS A 124 -28.12 21.76 13.74
N ASN A 125 -27.48 22.83 14.24
CA ASN A 125 -27.35 24.07 13.51
C ASN A 125 -26.06 24.05 12.68
N PHE A 126 -26.11 24.57 11.46
CA PHE A 126 -24.96 24.64 10.57
C PHE A 126 -24.74 26.05 10.05
N THR A 127 -23.49 26.39 9.80
CA THR A 127 -23.06 27.69 9.26
C THR A 127 -22.06 27.49 8.12
N SER A 128 -22.03 28.43 7.17
CA SER A 128 -20.94 28.54 6.19
C SER A 128 -19.80 29.45 6.68
N ASN A 129 -19.95 30.09 7.85
CA ASN A 129 -18.93 30.94 8.45
C ASN A 129 -18.18 30.16 9.53
N ILE A 130 -16.97 29.69 9.21
CA ILE A 130 -16.16 28.88 10.12
C ILE A 130 -15.88 29.55 11.47
N SER A 131 -15.82 30.88 11.53
CA SER A 131 -15.63 31.63 12.78
C SER A 131 -16.83 31.56 13.74
N GLN A 132 -17.99 31.16 13.25
CA GLN A 132 -19.19 30.91 14.04
C GLN A 132 -19.33 29.44 14.46
N ALA A 133 -18.49 28.56 13.92
CA ALA A 133 -18.52 27.14 14.27
C ALA A 133 -17.91 26.92 15.66
N THR A 134 -18.62 26.19 16.50
CA THR A 134 -18.18 25.84 17.86
C THR A 134 -17.56 24.46 17.84
N SER A 135 -16.30 24.32 18.29
CA SER A 135 -15.69 23.00 18.52
C SER A 135 -16.47 22.28 19.64
N PRO A 136 -16.73 20.97 19.54
CA PRO A 136 -17.54 20.25 20.52
C PRO A 136 -16.78 20.08 21.82
N ASN A 137 -16.83 21.08 22.70
CA ASN A 137 -16.39 20.95 24.08
C ASN A 137 -17.21 21.87 24.99
N SER A 138 -18.50 21.58 25.13
CA SER A 138 -19.36 21.84 26.30
C SER A 138 -20.83 21.81 25.87
N THR A 139 -21.61 20.89 26.48
CA THR A 139 -23.04 20.94 26.89
C THR A 139 -24.10 21.80 26.18
N SER A 140 -23.82 22.46 25.07
CA SER A 140 -24.73 23.24 24.25
C SER A 140 -24.62 22.75 22.80
N TRP A 141 -25.76 22.54 22.16
CA TRP A 141 -25.84 22.12 20.76
C TRP A 141 -25.05 23.11 19.90
N GLY A 142 -23.90 22.65 19.40
CA GLY A 142 -22.96 23.50 18.66
C GLY A 142 -23.52 23.94 17.31
N VAL A 143 -22.95 25.04 16.79
CA VAL A 143 -23.09 25.39 15.38
C VAL A 143 -21.92 24.75 14.64
N TYR A 144 -22.19 23.96 13.61
CA TYR A 144 -21.17 23.22 12.87
C TYR A 144 -20.89 23.85 11.51
N ASP A 145 -19.62 23.84 11.11
CA ASP A 145 -19.21 24.35 9.80
C ASP A 145 -19.60 23.35 8.69
N ILE A 146 -20.40 23.80 7.71
CA ILE A 146 -20.90 22.93 6.63
C ILE A 146 -19.74 22.31 5.85
N GLN A 147 -18.75 23.12 5.46
CA GLN A 147 -17.62 22.63 4.66
C GLN A 147 -16.77 21.65 5.47
N SER A 148 -16.49 21.90 6.75
CA SER A 148 -15.72 20.98 7.58
C SER A 148 -16.38 19.62 7.73
N ILE A 149 -17.67 19.60 8.03
CA ILE A 149 -18.41 18.34 8.18
C ILE A 149 -18.48 17.65 6.81
N ALA A 150 -18.81 18.37 5.74
CA ALA A 150 -18.80 17.80 4.40
C ALA A 150 -17.43 17.21 4.02
N LEU A 151 -16.33 17.86 4.40
CA LEU A 151 -14.97 17.42 4.10
C LEU A 151 -14.64 16.11 4.80
N HIS A 152 -15.01 15.97 6.08
CA HIS A 152 -14.92 14.72 6.83
C HIS A 152 -15.77 13.61 6.20
N GLU A 153 -17.07 13.87 6.04
CA GLU A 153 -18.02 12.86 5.56
C GLU A 153 -17.72 12.38 4.14
N LEU A 154 -17.16 13.25 3.28
CA LEU A 154 -16.70 12.88 1.95
C LEU A 154 -15.54 11.89 1.96
N GLY A 155 -14.73 11.82 3.02
CA GLY A 155 -13.64 10.85 3.12
C GLY A 155 -14.15 9.40 3.11
N HIS A 156 -15.28 9.13 3.75
CA HIS A 156 -15.84 7.79 3.86
C HIS A 156 -16.23 7.11 2.54
N PRO A 157 -17.01 7.74 1.64
CA PRO A 157 -17.28 7.18 0.32
C PRO A 157 -16.02 7.15 -0.56
N LEU A 158 -14.96 7.88 -0.23
CA LEU A 158 -13.65 7.75 -0.87
C LEU A 158 -12.82 6.57 -0.32
N GLY A 159 -13.29 5.90 0.74
CA GLY A 159 -12.63 4.72 1.33
C GLY A 159 -11.94 4.98 2.67
N LEU A 160 -11.90 6.23 3.13
CA LEU A 160 -11.24 6.59 4.39
C LEU A 160 -12.10 6.22 5.60
N GLY A 161 -11.45 5.64 6.61
CA GLY A 161 -12.05 5.41 7.93
C GLY A 161 -11.93 6.65 8.82
N ASP A 162 -12.64 6.64 9.95
CA ASP A 162 -12.38 7.57 11.04
C ASP A 162 -10.94 7.42 11.55
N ASN A 163 -10.39 8.50 12.08
CA ASN A 163 -9.04 8.57 12.62
C ASN A 163 -9.08 9.17 14.05
N ASP A 164 -8.37 8.58 15.00
CA ASP A 164 -8.32 9.10 16.38
C ASP A 164 -7.38 10.32 16.54
N ASN A 165 -6.61 10.65 15.51
CA ASN A 165 -5.73 11.80 15.51
C ASN A 165 -6.52 13.10 15.27
N SER A 166 -6.66 13.87 16.34
CA SER A 166 -7.35 15.17 16.37
C SER A 166 -6.83 16.23 15.39
N SER A 167 -5.67 16.03 14.75
CA SER A 167 -5.14 16.93 13.72
C SER A 167 -5.64 16.64 12.30
N THR A 168 -6.33 15.51 12.08
CA THR A 168 -6.80 15.05 10.77
C THR A 168 -8.23 15.50 10.48
N VAL A 169 -8.60 15.64 9.21
CA VAL A 169 -10.00 15.87 8.83
C VAL A 169 -10.86 14.67 9.19
N MET A 170 -10.31 13.46 9.10
CA MET A 170 -11.01 12.21 9.47
C MET A 170 -11.18 12.02 10.99
N TYR A 171 -10.93 13.03 11.82
CA TYR A 171 -11.18 12.96 13.25
C TYR A 171 -12.67 12.92 13.59
N GLN A 172 -13.10 11.87 14.31
CA GLN A 172 -14.50 11.52 14.56
C GLN A 172 -15.34 12.58 15.33
N HIS A 173 -14.71 13.61 15.92
CA HIS A 173 -15.39 14.59 16.77
C HIS A 173 -15.66 15.94 16.08
N GLY A 174 -15.95 15.97 14.78
CA GLY A 174 -16.63 17.11 14.12
C GLY A 174 -16.00 18.49 14.31
N GLN A 175 -14.68 18.61 14.13
CA GLN A 175 -13.96 19.88 14.32
C GLN A 175 -14.10 20.83 13.13
N ALA A 176 -14.04 22.14 13.40
CA ALA A 176 -13.96 23.17 12.37
C ALA A 176 -12.58 23.14 11.68
N ARG A 177 -12.48 22.36 10.59
CA ARG A 177 -11.27 22.19 9.78
C ARG A 177 -11.64 22.07 8.30
N ARG A 178 -11.03 22.90 7.44
CA ARG A 178 -11.27 22.90 5.98
C ARG A 178 -10.03 22.47 5.16
N THR A 179 -8.94 22.15 5.85
CA THR A 179 -7.64 21.80 5.24
C THR A 179 -7.26 20.38 5.63
N LEU A 180 -6.84 19.60 4.64
CA LEU A 180 -6.31 18.25 4.84
C LEU A 180 -4.96 18.31 5.53
N SER A 181 -4.74 17.40 6.47
CA SER A 181 -3.42 17.12 7.04
C SER A 181 -2.61 16.22 6.10
N THR A 182 -1.31 16.07 6.39
CA THR A 182 -0.45 15.12 5.69
C THR A 182 -0.94 13.67 5.84
N THR A 183 -1.56 13.33 6.97
CA THR A 183 -2.17 12.00 7.18
C THR A 183 -3.33 11.80 6.21
N ASP A 184 -4.26 12.76 6.13
CA ASP A 184 -5.41 12.66 5.22
C ASP A 184 -4.97 12.49 3.75
N THR A 185 -3.92 13.21 3.32
CA THR A 185 -3.41 13.09 1.94
C THR A 185 -2.65 11.79 1.70
N ASN A 186 -1.91 11.27 2.67
CA ASN A 186 -1.23 9.98 2.55
C ASN A 186 -2.23 8.82 2.48
N ASP A 187 -3.29 8.85 3.30
CA ASP A 187 -4.34 7.84 3.29
C ASP A 187 -5.14 7.90 1.97
N LEU A 188 -5.43 9.09 1.45
CA LEU A 188 -6.02 9.21 0.11
C LEU A 188 -5.09 8.67 -0.98
N LYS A 189 -3.78 8.93 -0.86
CA LYS A 189 -2.76 8.48 -1.80
C LYS A 189 -2.66 6.95 -1.84
N SER A 190 -2.76 6.27 -0.70
CA SER A 190 -2.71 4.79 -0.66
C SER A 190 -3.86 4.13 -1.44
N ILE A 191 -4.98 4.84 -1.60
CA ILE A 191 -6.17 4.35 -2.33
C ILE A 191 -6.15 4.76 -3.80
N TYR A 192 -5.80 6.02 -4.11
CA TYR A 192 -6.00 6.62 -5.43
C TYR A 192 -4.71 6.88 -6.21
N ASN A 193 -3.54 6.74 -5.59
CA ASN A 193 -2.26 6.76 -6.28
C ASN A 193 -1.70 5.34 -6.48
N VAL A 194 -2.59 4.36 -6.60
CA VAL A 194 -2.25 3.00 -7.02
C VAL A 194 -2.40 2.93 -8.52
N ILE A 195 -1.33 2.60 -9.24
CA ILE A 195 -1.41 2.28 -10.66
C ILE A 195 -2.10 0.91 -10.74
N ILE A 196 -3.41 0.91 -11.00
CA ILE A 196 -4.14 -0.33 -11.28
C ILE A 196 -3.93 -0.62 -12.77
N ALA A 197 -3.10 -1.61 -13.08
CA ALA A 197 -2.85 -2.12 -14.44
C ALA A 197 -4.07 -2.80 -15.10
N ASN A 198 -5.27 -2.18 -15.12
CA ASN A 198 -6.51 -2.79 -15.63
C ASN A 198 -7.41 -1.85 -16.47
N SER A 199 -6.85 -0.91 -17.24
CA SER A 199 -7.67 -0.17 -18.22
C SER A 199 -6.92 0.12 -19.52
N PHE A 200 -6.70 -0.93 -20.32
CA PHE A 200 -6.62 -0.76 -21.76
C PHE A 200 -8.01 -0.97 -22.36
N SER A 201 -8.68 0.12 -22.71
CA SER A 201 -9.73 0.11 -23.75
C SER A 201 -9.07 0.61 -25.03
N PRO A 202 -9.03 -0.18 -26.12
CA PRO A 202 -8.40 0.27 -27.35
C PRO A 202 -9.43 1.12 -28.10
N GLN A 203 -9.23 2.43 -28.20
CA GLN A 203 -9.60 3.13 -29.43
C GLN A 203 -8.87 4.47 -29.52
N ASN A 204 -7.88 4.47 -30.41
CA ASN A 204 -7.31 5.59 -31.16
C ASN A 204 -6.10 6.32 -30.57
N ALA A 205 -5.02 6.21 -31.36
CA ALA A 205 -3.79 7.00 -31.40
C ALA A 205 -2.88 6.89 -30.18
N ILE A 206 -1.91 5.98 -30.28
CA ILE A 206 -0.69 6.05 -29.49
C ILE A 206 0.48 6.05 -30.47
N ASP A 207 0.73 7.22 -31.06
CA ASP A 207 2.08 7.58 -31.45
C ASP A 207 2.65 8.30 -30.21
N ASP A 208 3.82 7.85 -29.77
CA ASP A 208 4.61 8.40 -28.66
C ASP A 208 4.32 7.79 -27.27
N TYR A 209 5.05 6.73 -26.91
CA TYR A 209 5.38 6.43 -25.51
C TYR A 209 6.84 6.01 -25.41
N ASP A 210 7.59 6.83 -24.69
CA ASP A 210 8.64 6.37 -23.79
C ASP A 210 8.03 5.32 -22.82
N ASP A 211 8.72 4.19 -22.66
CA ASP A 211 8.54 3.09 -21.71
C ASP A 211 7.20 2.99 -20.95
N ILE A 212 6.39 1.97 -21.27
CA ILE A 212 5.16 1.63 -20.53
C ILE A 212 5.56 0.84 -19.26
N GLU A 213 5.53 1.49 -18.10
CA GLU A 213 5.74 0.83 -16.80
C GLU A 213 4.44 0.18 -16.29
N ILE A 214 4.45 -1.15 -16.14
CA ILE A 214 3.36 -1.92 -15.54
C ILE A 214 3.81 -2.37 -14.14
N SER A 215 3.30 -1.74 -13.09
CA SER A 215 3.58 -2.12 -11.71
C SER A 215 2.50 -3.04 -11.15
N THR A 216 2.91 -4.19 -10.63
CA THR A 216 2.07 -5.09 -9.83
C THR A 216 2.69 -5.21 -8.45
N SER A 217 1.88 -5.14 -7.39
CA SER A 217 2.35 -5.32 -6.02
C SER A 217 1.65 -6.52 -5.39
N ILE A 218 2.45 -7.43 -4.86
CA ILE A 218 2.02 -8.55 -4.05
C ILE A 218 2.74 -8.42 -2.70
N THR A 219 1.98 -8.38 -1.62
CA THR A 219 2.55 -8.35 -0.27
C THR A 219 2.63 -9.78 0.24
N TYR A 220 3.84 -10.30 0.36
CA TYR A 220 4.07 -11.56 1.06
C TYR A 220 4.04 -11.31 2.58
N VAL A 221 3.49 -12.26 3.34
CA VAL A 221 3.63 -12.25 4.80
C VAL A 221 5.10 -12.54 5.10
N SER A 222 5.77 -11.61 5.78
CA SER A 222 7.13 -11.83 6.23
C SER A 222 7.14 -13.04 7.17
N LEU A 223 8.03 -13.99 6.89
CA LEU A 223 8.15 -15.19 7.71
C LEU A 223 9.07 -14.89 8.88
N SER A 224 8.73 -15.42 10.06
CA SER A 224 9.67 -15.41 11.17
C SER A 224 10.89 -16.25 10.82
N GLU A 225 12.04 -15.91 11.39
CA GLU A 225 13.31 -16.61 11.17
C GLU A 225 13.18 -18.13 11.43
N ASP A 226 12.48 -18.52 12.50
CA ASP A 226 12.19 -19.93 12.82
C ASP A 226 11.37 -20.63 11.72
N LEU A 227 10.46 -19.92 11.06
CA LEU A 227 9.65 -20.48 9.96
C LEU A 227 10.49 -20.59 8.69
N MET A 228 11.37 -19.62 8.42
CA MET A 228 12.27 -19.67 7.27
C MET A 228 13.24 -20.84 7.34
N VAL A 229 13.88 -21.02 8.50
CA VAL A 229 14.76 -22.18 8.75
C VAL A 229 13.98 -23.47 8.59
N ASN A 230 12.80 -23.59 9.23
CA ASN A 230 12.02 -24.84 9.18
C ASN A 230 11.54 -25.19 7.78
N ALA A 231 11.11 -24.21 6.99
CA ALA A 231 10.55 -24.43 5.67
C ALA A 231 11.63 -24.65 4.58
N SER A 232 12.88 -24.27 4.81
CA SER A 232 13.96 -24.43 3.83
C SER A 232 14.44 -25.89 3.76
N ASP A 233 14.64 -26.40 2.55
CA ASP A 233 15.32 -27.70 2.33
C ASP A 233 16.84 -27.56 2.45
N LEU A 234 17.35 -26.39 2.07
CA LEU A 234 18.77 -26.09 2.01
C LEU A 234 19.02 -24.66 2.52
N VAL A 235 20.04 -24.49 3.37
CA VAL A 235 20.55 -23.16 3.77
C VAL A 235 22.03 -23.11 3.48
N VAL A 236 22.47 -22.18 2.65
CA VAL A 236 23.87 -22.04 2.21
C VAL A 236 24.40 -20.65 2.42
N ARG A 237 25.70 -20.56 2.68
CA ARG A 237 26.49 -19.35 2.51
C ARG A 237 27.29 -19.47 1.22
N GLY A 238 27.40 -18.38 0.49
CA GLY A 238 28.22 -18.35 -0.70
C GLY A 238 28.38 -16.97 -1.29
N LYS A 239 28.92 -16.95 -2.50
CA LYS A 239 29.18 -15.74 -3.27
C LYS A 239 28.48 -15.77 -4.61
N VAL A 240 27.86 -14.65 -5.01
CA VAL A 240 27.26 -14.51 -6.33
C VAL A 240 28.38 -14.55 -7.38
N LYS A 241 28.42 -15.63 -8.15
CA LYS A 241 29.39 -15.84 -9.23
C LYS A 241 28.91 -15.22 -10.53
N GLU A 242 27.64 -15.43 -10.86
CA GLU A 242 27.05 -15.01 -12.14
C GLU A 242 25.56 -14.73 -11.99
N VAL A 243 25.05 -13.70 -12.67
CA VAL A 243 23.62 -13.42 -12.82
C VAL A 243 23.29 -13.59 -14.30
N LEU A 244 22.52 -14.62 -14.63
CA LEU A 244 22.17 -14.93 -16.01
C LEU A 244 21.08 -13.97 -16.54
N PRO A 245 20.96 -13.78 -17.87
CA PRO A 245 19.90 -12.97 -18.45
C PRO A 245 18.50 -13.46 -18.09
N GLY A 246 17.53 -12.54 -18.06
CA GLY A 246 16.12 -12.87 -17.90
C GLY A 246 15.58 -13.69 -19.06
N GLN A 247 14.58 -14.51 -18.79
CA GLN A 247 13.81 -15.25 -19.78
C GLN A 247 12.36 -15.44 -19.31
N TRP A 248 11.44 -15.62 -20.26
CA TRP A 248 10.04 -15.92 -19.96
C TRP A 248 9.89 -17.37 -19.49
N ASN A 249 9.00 -17.61 -18.51
CA ASN A 249 8.58 -18.96 -18.15
C ASN A 249 7.48 -19.54 -19.04
N THR A 250 7.21 -18.92 -20.20
CA THR A 250 6.33 -19.49 -21.23
C THR A 250 6.88 -20.83 -21.72
N GLN A 251 6.00 -21.69 -22.23
CA GLN A 251 6.39 -23.03 -22.68
C GLN A 251 7.44 -23.01 -23.81
N ASP A 252 7.39 -21.99 -24.66
CA ASP A 252 8.33 -21.76 -25.76
C ASP A 252 9.48 -20.80 -25.39
N GLY A 253 9.46 -20.19 -24.21
CA GLY A 253 10.43 -19.19 -23.77
C GLY A 253 10.26 -17.81 -24.44
N GLU A 254 9.23 -17.66 -25.28
CA GLU A 254 8.95 -16.44 -26.02
C GLU A 254 8.05 -15.49 -25.21
N SER A 255 8.05 -14.22 -25.59
CA SER A 255 7.21 -13.21 -24.93
C SER A 255 5.73 -13.54 -25.06
N PRO A 256 4.97 -13.65 -23.94
CA PRO A 256 3.56 -13.92 -24.00
C PRO A 256 2.81 -12.74 -24.63
N SER A 257 1.64 -13.02 -25.20
CA SER A 257 0.75 -11.94 -25.60
C SER A 257 0.36 -11.07 -24.40
N ILE A 258 0.09 -9.78 -24.63
CA ILE A 258 -0.30 -8.83 -23.57
C ILE A 258 -1.47 -9.37 -22.70
N LYS A 259 -2.41 -10.12 -23.31
CA LYS A 259 -3.56 -10.71 -22.59
C LYS A 259 -3.17 -11.84 -21.64
N GLU A 260 -2.01 -12.44 -21.85
CA GLU A 260 -1.52 -13.60 -21.11
C GLU A 260 -0.31 -13.26 -20.23
N MET A 261 0.24 -12.05 -20.35
CA MET A 261 1.39 -11.60 -19.58
C MET A 261 1.22 -11.76 -18.06
N SER A 262 0.00 -11.63 -17.53
CA SER A 262 -0.28 -11.87 -16.10
C SER A 262 -0.22 -13.33 -15.64
N LYS A 263 -0.07 -14.29 -16.57
CA LYS A 263 0.05 -15.73 -16.28
C LYS A 263 1.49 -16.23 -16.23
N TYR A 264 2.42 -15.40 -16.69
CA TYR A 264 3.81 -15.77 -16.91
C TYR A 264 4.70 -14.74 -16.22
N ASP A 265 5.84 -15.21 -15.75
CA ASP A 265 6.85 -14.41 -15.08
C ASP A 265 8.13 -14.40 -15.91
N ILE A 266 8.82 -13.27 -15.88
CA ILE A 266 10.23 -13.23 -16.21
C ILE A 266 10.97 -13.80 -15.00
N PHE A 267 11.90 -14.71 -15.26
CA PHE A 267 12.84 -15.20 -14.26
C PHE A 267 14.25 -15.10 -14.80
N HIS A 268 15.21 -15.10 -13.88
CA HIS A 268 16.61 -15.31 -14.20
C HIS A 268 17.22 -16.26 -13.17
N ASP A 269 18.32 -16.88 -13.57
CA ASP A 269 19.06 -17.80 -12.74
C ASP A 269 20.32 -17.10 -12.22
N VAL A 270 20.60 -17.27 -10.93
CA VAL A 270 21.77 -16.74 -10.26
C VAL A 270 22.64 -17.92 -9.85
N ILE A 271 23.90 -17.88 -10.24
CA ILE A 271 24.88 -18.91 -9.89
C ILE A 271 25.64 -18.46 -8.66
N ILE A 272 25.53 -19.25 -7.59
CA ILE A 272 26.20 -19.00 -6.32
C ILE A 272 27.33 -20.02 -6.16
N GLU A 273 28.55 -19.55 -5.94
CA GLU A 273 29.65 -20.39 -5.46
C GLU A 273 29.44 -20.64 -3.97
N VAL A 274 29.30 -21.90 -3.57
CA VAL A 274 28.92 -22.28 -2.20
C VAL A 274 30.17 -22.47 -1.36
N ASP A 275 30.24 -21.72 -0.26
CA ASP A 275 31.32 -21.79 0.73
C ASP A 275 30.96 -22.78 1.84
N ASP A 276 29.77 -22.63 2.41
CA ASP A 276 29.29 -23.42 3.53
C ASP A 276 27.82 -23.84 3.35
N VAL A 277 27.49 -25.01 3.90
CA VAL A 277 26.13 -25.53 3.97
C VAL A 277 25.73 -25.60 5.43
N TYR A 278 24.75 -24.80 5.83
CA TYR A 278 24.26 -24.76 7.22
C TYR A 278 23.14 -25.78 7.46
N LYS A 279 22.23 -25.96 6.50
CA LYS A 279 21.12 -26.93 6.57
C LYS A 279 20.99 -27.66 5.25
N GLY A 280 20.65 -28.96 5.28
CA GLY A 280 20.41 -29.77 4.09
C GLY A 280 21.65 -30.50 3.58
N ASN A 281 21.47 -31.32 2.54
CA ASN A 281 22.55 -32.10 1.94
C ASN A 281 22.91 -31.55 0.57
N PHE A 282 24.00 -30.79 0.48
CA PHE A 282 24.54 -30.29 -0.77
C PHE A 282 26.07 -30.48 -0.80
N SER A 283 26.59 -31.03 -1.90
CA SER A 283 28.02 -31.29 -2.07
C SER A 283 28.60 -30.67 -3.34
N GLY A 284 27.81 -29.85 -4.04
CA GLY A 284 28.26 -29.11 -5.21
C GLY A 284 29.14 -27.92 -4.82
N LYS A 285 29.88 -27.39 -5.79
CA LYS A 285 30.59 -26.11 -5.63
C LYS A 285 29.74 -24.91 -6.03
N GLU A 286 28.76 -25.14 -6.88
CA GLU A 286 27.92 -24.10 -7.46
C GLU A 286 26.47 -24.54 -7.41
N ILE A 287 25.62 -23.64 -6.95
CA ILE A 287 24.17 -23.82 -6.90
C ILE A 287 23.49 -22.80 -7.80
N ARG A 288 22.47 -23.26 -8.52
CA ARG A 288 21.61 -22.42 -9.35
C ARG A 288 20.37 -22.03 -8.56
N VAL A 289 20.20 -20.73 -8.35
CA VAL A 289 19.06 -20.16 -7.64
C VAL A 289 18.20 -19.40 -8.65
N ARG A 290 16.95 -19.81 -8.78
CA ARG A 290 16.00 -19.18 -9.70
C ARG A 290 15.23 -18.07 -9.00
N ARG A 291 15.23 -16.89 -9.60
CA ARG A 291 14.57 -15.69 -9.08
C ARG A 291 13.61 -15.10 -10.10
N ILE A 292 12.44 -14.67 -9.62
CA ILE A 292 11.47 -13.90 -10.41
C ILE A 292 11.99 -12.47 -10.58
N GLY A 293 11.73 -11.89 -11.75
CA GLY A 293 12.19 -10.57 -12.13
C GLY A 293 13.30 -10.63 -13.17
N GLY A 294 13.62 -9.47 -13.75
CA GLY A 294 14.62 -9.34 -14.80
C GLY A 294 14.12 -8.49 -15.96
N ILE A 295 14.89 -8.50 -17.05
CA ILE A 295 14.59 -7.78 -18.28
C ILE A 295 14.65 -8.77 -19.45
N VAL A 296 13.59 -8.82 -20.25
CA VAL A 296 13.54 -9.55 -21.52
C VAL A 296 12.99 -8.61 -22.57
N ASP A 297 13.74 -8.39 -23.63
CA ASP A 297 13.46 -7.37 -24.66
C ASP A 297 13.20 -5.99 -24.02
N ASN A 298 11.98 -5.47 -24.17
CA ASN A 298 11.54 -4.18 -23.64
C ASN A 298 10.64 -4.32 -22.40
N VAL A 299 10.56 -5.52 -21.81
CA VAL A 299 9.74 -5.78 -20.61
C VAL A 299 10.64 -5.98 -19.41
N LYS A 300 10.42 -5.17 -18.38
CA LYS A 300 11.11 -5.25 -17.08
C LYS A 300 10.13 -5.68 -16.01
N GLN A 301 10.44 -6.76 -15.31
CA GLN A 301 9.74 -7.19 -14.10
C GLN A 301 10.65 -6.95 -12.90
N THR A 302 10.21 -6.11 -11.96
CA THR A 302 10.96 -5.81 -10.73
C THR A 302 10.26 -6.43 -9.52
N LEU A 303 11.08 -6.80 -8.54
CA LEU A 303 10.62 -7.12 -7.19
C LEU A 303 11.09 -6.02 -6.25
N ASP A 304 10.34 -5.76 -5.17
CA ASP A 304 10.74 -4.81 -4.12
C ASP A 304 11.75 -5.48 -3.16
N THR A 305 12.89 -5.87 -3.74
CA THR A 305 14.00 -6.55 -3.07
C THR A 305 15.30 -6.15 -3.74
N ARG A 306 16.41 -6.15 -3.00
CA ARG A 306 17.73 -5.89 -3.57
C ARG A 306 18.08 -6.91 -4.67
N ASP A 307 18.55 -6.44 -5.82
CA ASP A 307 19.10 -7.29 -6.88
C ASP A 307 20.48 -7.87 -6.50
N TYR A 308 20.79 -9.05 -7.03
CA TYR A 308 22.11 -9.66 -6.86
C TYR A 308 23.16 -8.93 -7.69
N ILE A 309 24.31 -8.67 -7.09
CA ILE A 309 25.49 -8.15 -7.78
C ILE A 309 26.56 -9.23 -7.75
N VAL A 310 27.23 -9.46 -8.89
CA VAL A 310 28.38 -10.38 -8.94
C VAL A 310 29.40 -9.97 -7.89
N GLY A 311 29.76 -10.92 -7.03
CA GLY A 311 30.66 -10.73 -5.91
C GLY A 311 29.97 -10.52 -4.56
N ASP A 312 28.65 -10.34 -4.51
CA ASP A 312 27.91 -10.27 -3.25
C ASP A 312 28.08 -11.57 -2.45
N GLU A 313 28.38 -11.44 -1.17
CA GLU A 313 28.35 -12.56 -0.22
C GLU A 313 26.95 -12.68 0.39
N VAL A 314 26.41 -13.89 0.41
CA VAL A 314 25.00 -14.13 0.71
C VAL A 314 24.78 -15.35 1.59
N ILE A 315 23.72 -15.32 2.40
CA ILE A 315 23.12 -16.49 3.03
C ILE A 315 21.73 -16.67 2.44
N LEU A 316 21.44 -17.86 1.92
CA LEU A 316 20.20 -18.15 1.20
C LEU A 316 19.42 -19.28 1.88
N TYR A 317 18.12 -19.04 2.05
CA TYR A 317 17.11 -19.98 2.53
C TYR A 317 16.35 -20.53 1.33
N LEU A 318 16.63 -21.79 0.99
CA LEU A 318 16.28 -22.38 -0.29
C LEU A 318 15.30 -23.54 -0.11
N ILE A 319 14.29 -23.59 -0.97
CA ILE A 319 13.40 -24.75 -1.17
C ILE A 319 13.82 -25.45 -2.46
N GLU A 320 13.87 -26.78 -2.42
CA GLU A 320 13.99 -27.62 -3.61
C GLU A 320 12.64 -27.58 -4.35
N GLY A 321 12.59 -26.86 -5.47
CA GLY A 321 11.33 -26.56 -6.13
C GLY A 321 11.45 -26.53 -7.65
N SER A 322 10.54 -27.25 -8.30
CA SER A 322 10.21 -27.11 -9.73
C SER A 322 9.27 -25.93 -10.02
N ASP A 323 8.79 -25.25 -8.98
CA ASP A 323 7.69 -24.29 -9.03
C ASP A 323 8.17 -22.85 -9.23
N VAL A 324 8.54 -22.56 -10.47
CA VAL A 324 8.07 -21.33 -11.12
C VAL A 324 7.17 -21.75 -12.28
N SER A 325 6.11 -22.49 -11.94
CA SER A 325 4.88 -22.78 -12.67
C SER A 325 4.89 -23.12 -14.19
N SER A 326 6.03 -23.38 -14.86
CA SER A 326 6.07 -23.95 -16.23
C SER A 326 7.47 -24.12 -16.86
N SER A 327 8.59 -24.14 -16.11
CA SER A 327 9.89 -24.30 -16.79
C SER A 327 10.09 -25.73 -17.32
N ASN A 328 10.28 -25.88 -18.64
CA ASN A 328 10.72 -27.13 -19.29
C ASN A 328 12.11 -27.62 -18.86
N ASP A 329 12.80 -26.87 -18.00
CA ASP A 329 14.11 -27.22 -17.46
C ASP A 329 13.94 -28.17 -16.26
N LYS A 330 14.38 -29.43 -16.45
CA LYS A 330 14.36 -30.49 -15.45
C LYS A 330 15.61 -30.51 -14.56
N SER A 331 16.48 -29.50 -14.66
CA SER A 331 17.60 -29.37 -13.73
C SER A 331 17.09 -28.99 -12.33
N VAL A 332 17.74 -29.52 -11.29
CA VAL A 332 17.41 -29.18 -9.89
C VAL A 332 17.77 -27.71 -9.70
N CYS A 333 16.75 -26.86 -9.64
CA CYS A 333 16.87 -25.45 -9.28
C CYS A 333 16.30 -25.26 -7.88
N TYR A 334 16.91 -24.35 -7.13
CA TYR A 334 16.38 -23.92 -5.84
C TYR A 334 15.71 -22.56 -6.01
N SER A 335 14.64 -22.34 -5.25
CA SER A 335 13.98 -21.04 -5.15
C SER A 335 14.09 -20.51 -3.73
N GLU A 336 14.16 -19.20 -3.61
CA GLU A 336 14.13 -18.51 -2.32
C GLU A 336 12.76 -18.69 -1.66
N LEU A 337 12.76 -18.88 -0.33
CA LEU A 337 11.54 -19.19 0.42
C LEU A 337 10.49 -18.07 0.44
N ASN A 338 10.88 -16.87 0.00
CA ASN A 338 10.12 -15.65 -0.25
C ASN A 338 11.16 -14.52 -0.50
N ASN A 339 10.68 -13.27 -0.58
CA ASN A 339 11.55 -12.09 -0.62
C ASN A 339 12.51 -11.97 0.57
N ASP A 340 12.20 -12.58 1.73
CA ASP A 340 13.02 -12.53 2.95
C ASP A 340 14.08 -13.65 3.00
N GLY A 341 14.07 -14.59 2.05
CA GLY A 341 14.97 -15.75 1.98
C GLY A 341 16.44 -15.43 1.66
N GLN A 342 16.81 -14.16 1.57
CA GLN A 342 18.14 -13.70 1.20
C GLN A 342 18.70 -12.70 2.22
N LEU A 343 19.93 -12.97 2.67
CA LEU A 343 20.70 -12.09 3.53
C LEU A 343 22.01 -11.74 2.82
N PHE A 344 22.33 -10.45 2.72
CA PHE A 344 23.55 -9.94 2.11
C PHE A 344 24.58 -9.67 3.22
N ILE A 345 25.68 -10.41 3.22
CA ILE A 345 26.72 -10.30 4.23
C ILE A 345 27.45 -8.96 4.06
N VAL A 346 27.57 -8.22 5.17
CA VAL A 346 28.31 -6.95 5.25
C VAL A 346 29.69 -7.19 5.86
N ASN A 347 29.76 -8.10 6.83
CA ASN A 347 30.98 -8.59 7.47
C ASN A 347 30.68 -9.93 8.17
N ASP A 348 31.70 -10.53 8.79
CA ASP A 348 31.63 -11.86 9.43
C ASP A 348 30.49 -12.04 10.45
N THR A 349 29.95 -10.95 11.01
CA THR A 349 28.91 -11.00 12.06
C THR A 349 27.57 -10.42 11.61
N LEU A 350 27.53 -9.63 10.54
CA LEU A 350 26.36 -8.87 10.15
C LEU A 350 25.96 -9.12 8.70
N ALA A 351 24.66 -9.28 8.49
CA ALA A 351 24.05 -9.27 7.17
C ALA A 351 22.91 -8.23 7.09
N ILE A 352 22.47 -7.94 5.88
CA ILE A 352 21.33 -7.08 5.58
C ILE A 352 20.30 -7.92 4.83
N THR A 353 19.07 -7.94 5.31
CA THR A 353 17.92 -8.54 4.60
C THR A 353 17.65 -7.81 3.27
N SER A 354 16.92 -8.45 2.37
CA SER A 354 16.45 -7.85 1.12
C SER A 354 15.69 -6.51 1.29
N THR A 355 15.08 -6.28 2.45
CA THR A 355 14.33 -5.06 2.81
C THR A 355 15.17 -4.00 3.52
N GLY A 356 16.46 -4.25 3.74
CA GLY A 356 17.40 -3.28 4.33
C GLY A 356 17.55 -3.36 5.85
N LYS A 357 16.88 -4.30 6.54
CA LYS A 357 17.08 -4.55 7.98
C LYS A 357 18.43 -5.25 8.20
N THR A 358 19.25 -4.73 9.11
CA THR A 358 20.49 -5.37 9.58
C THR A 358 20.20 -6.49 10.57
N VAL A 359 20.94 -7.59 10.45
CA VAL A 359 20.77 -8.82 11.22
C VAL A 359 22.12 -9.36 11.69
N ASP A 360 22.14 -9.99 12.86
CA ASP A 360 23.31 -10.71 13.39
C ASP A 360 23.27 -12.17 12.89
N ILE A 361 24.37 -12.62 12.28
CA ILE A 361 24.46 -13.93 11.62
C ILE A 361 24.43 -15.07 12.64
N GLU A 362 25.11 -14.94 13.79
CA GLU A 362 25.12 -15.99 14.80
C GLU A 362 23.74 -16.13 15.45
N GLU A 363 23.13 -15.01 15.82
CA GLU A 363 21.83 -15.00 16.49
C GLU A 363 20.71 -15.51 15.57
N GLN A 364 20.69 -15.11 14.30
CA GLN A 364 19.53 -15.37 13.42
C GLN A 364 19.68 -16.60 12.53
N VAL A 365 20.91 -16.97 12.17
CA VAL A 365 21.15 -18.10 11.26
C VAL A 365 21.64 -19.30 12.06
N MET A 366 22.76 -19.15 12.77
CA MET A 366 23.46 -20.30 13.36
C MET A 366 22.74 -20.86 14.59
N SER A 367 22.17 -20.00 15.45
CA SER A 367 21.47 -20.45 16.67
C SER A 367 20.16 -21.21 16.40
N LYS A 368 19.61 -21.06 15.18
CA LYS A 368 18.28 -21.57 14.80
C LYS A 368 18.33 -22.86 13.99
N ILE A 369 19.51 -23.21 13.47
CA ILE A 369 19.73 -24.40 12.62
C ILE A 369 20.20 -25.60 13.46
N SER A 370 20.59 -25.39 14.73
CA SER A 370 21.13 -26.41 15.64
C SER A 370 20.14 -27.47 16.11
#